data_AF-A0A2G1WZD0-F1
#
_entry.id   AF-A0A2G1WZD0-F1
#
_cell.length_a   1.000
_cell.length_b   1.000
_cell.length_c   1.000
_cell.angle_alpha   90.00
_cell.angle_beta   90.00
_cell.angle_gamma   90.00
#
_symmetry.space_group_name_H-M   'P 1'
#
loop_
_entity.id
_entity.type
_entity.pdbx_description
1 polymer ?
#
loop_
_entity_poly.entity_id
_entity_poly.type
_entity_poly.pdbx_seq_one_letter_code
_entity_poly.pdbx_strand_id
1 'polypeptide(L)'
;MNNADGDGTPADDRSGGDAAADDGPTAVLLDVLPNGRPDDDRPQSSKSPVAYGLGADSFALYELSLAGDADVSVGDRIALDGSAVGRYREVSFDDLTRNAAAEIEYAAEAIVEADEKRFVDFYNEAGPITLRLHQLNLLPGIGKKLRNDLLDERKRGPF
;
A
#
# COMPACT_ATOMS: atom_id res chain seq x y z
N MET A 1 4.46 -51.21 -36.44
CA MET A 1 4.21 -49.90 -37.07
C MET A 1 3.20 -49.15 -36.23
N ASN A 2 3.71 -48.06 -35.65
CA ASN A 2 3.04 -46.89 -35.07
C ASN A 2 2.12 -47.08 -33.85
N ASN A 3 2.74 -46.89 -32.69
CA ASN A 3 2.11 -46.38 -31.47
C ASN A 3 1.42 -45.05 -31.78
N ALA A 4 0.17 -44.91 -31.36
CA ALA A 4 -0.58 -43.66 -31.45
C ALA A 4 -0.18 -42.76 -30.28
N ASP A 5 0.17 -41.53 -30.65
CA ASP A 5 0.65 -40.45 -29.80
C ASP A 5 -0.39 -40.05 -28.75
N GLY A 6 0.04 -40.01 -27.49
CA GLY A 6 -0.68 -39.39 -26.40
C GLY A 6 -0.50 -37.88 -26.47
N ASP A 7 -1.58 -37.16 -26.78
CA ASP A 7 -1.65 -35.70 -26.67
C ASP A 7 -1.88 -35.33 -25.21
N GLY A 8 -0.77 -35.19 -24.47
CA GLY A 8 -0.73 -34.54 -23.19
C GLY A 8 -0.30 -33.09 -23.40
N THR A 9 -1.26 -32.18 -23.50
CA THR A 9 -0.98 -30.74 -23.37
C THR A 9 -0.66 -30.45 -21.90
N PRO A 10 0.55 -29.97 -21.53
CA PRO A 10 0.77 -29.37 -20.24
C PRO A 10 0.23 -27.94 -20.32
N ALA A 11 -0.84 -27.65 -19.59
CA ALA A 11 -1.23 -26.27 -19.32
C ALA A 11 -0.08 -25.61 -18.52
N ASP A 12 0.60 -24.70 -19.19
CA ASP A 12 1.72 -23.93 -18.67
C ASP A 12 1.18 -22.89 -17.68
N ASP A 13 0.93 -23.33 -16.44
CA ASP A 13 0.55 -22.47 -15.32
C ASP A 13 1.82 -21.86 -14.70
N ARG A 14 2.39 -20.87 -15.38
CA ARG A 14 3.43 -19.98 -14.84
C ARG A 14 3.33 -18.58 -15.44
N SER A 15 2.30 -17.85 -15.04
CA SER A 15 2.36 -16.40 -14.96
C SER A 15 2.47 -15.97 -13.49
N GLY A 16 3.41 -16.57 -12.77
CA GLY A 16 4.04 -15.93 -11.63
C GLY A 16 4.95 -14.85 -12.17
N GLY A 17 4.37 -13.71 -12.51
CA GLY A 17 5.13 -12.49 -12.72
C GLY A 17 5.71 -12.10 -11.37
N ASP A 18 6.87 -12.63 -11.03
CA ASP A 18 7.82 -11.94 -10.16
C ASP A 18 8.15 -10.63 -10.85
N ALA A 19 7.27 -9.64 -10.67
CA ALA A 19 7.61 -8.25 -10.86
C ALA A 19 8.76 -8.02 -9.88
N ALA A 20 9.97 -8.00 -10.45
CA ALA A 20 11.19 -7.65 -9.74
C ALA A 20 10.86 -6.52 -8.78
N ALA A 21 11.10 -6.75 -7.48
CA ALA A 21 10.92 -5.77 -6.44
C ALA A 21 11.62 -4.48 -6.90
N ASP A 22 10.82 -3.54 -7.38
CA ASP A 22 11.25 -2.20 -7.67
C ASP A 22 11.54 -1.62 -6.29
N ASP A 23 12.82 -1.60 -5.90
CA ASP A 23 13.31 -1.33 -4.53
C ASP A 23 13.08 0.14 -4.10
N GLY A 24 12.18 0.83 -4.80
CA GLY A 24 11.74 2.19 -4.57
C GLY A 24 10.42 2.26 -3.79
N PRO A 25 10.07 3.46 -3.32
CA PRO A 25 8.84 3.65 -2.55
C PRO A 25 7.61 3.34 -3.41
N THR A 26 6.66 2.60 -2.84
CA THR A 26 5.38 2.28 -3.48
C THR A 26 4.22 2.98 -2.79
N ALA A 27 3.11 3.16 -3.52
CA ALA A 27 1.87 3.70 -2.99
C ALA A 27 0.66 2.94 -3.53
N VAL A 28 -0.38 2.80 -2.70
CA VAL A 28 -1.70 2.27 -3.11
C VAL A 28 -2.57 3.45 -3.55
N LEU A 29 -3.16 3.37 -4.74
CA LEU A 29 -3.99 4.44 -5.30
C LEU A 29 -5.33 4.57 -4.56
N LEU A 30 -5.67 5.79 -4.15
CA LEU A 30 -6.89 6.16 -3.44
C LEU A 30 -7.96 6.77 -4.35
N ASP A 31 -7.54 7.50 -5.38
CA ASP A 31 -8.45 8.12 -6.37
C ASP A 31 -7.67 8.43 -7.64
N VAL A 32 -8.32 8.32 -8.80
CA VAL A 32 -7.74 8.62 -10.11
C VAL A 32 -8.63 9.65 -10.79
N LEU A 33 -8.02 10.76 -11.20
CA LEU A 33 -8.65 11.90 -11.86
C LEU A 33 -8.10 12.04 -13.28
N PRO A 34 -8.69 11.36 -14.29
CA PRO A 34 -8.18 11.36 -15.66
C PRO A 34 -8.12 12.75 -16.30
N ASN A 35 -9.00 13.65 -15.87
CA ASN A 35 -9.08 15.03 -16.37
C ASN A 35 -8.34 16.05 -15.49
N GLY A 36 -7.55 15.58 -14.52
CA GLY A 36 -6.88 16.41 -13.51
C GLY A 36 -7.84 16.94 -12.44
N ARG A 37 -7.33 17.83 -11.57
CA ARG A 37 -8.14 18.42 -10.49
C ARG A 37 -9.30 19.27 -11.05
N PRO A 38 -10.50 19.19 -10.45
CA PRO A 38 -11.63 20.04 -10.82
C PRO A 38 -11.33 21.54 -10.67
N ASP A 39 -10.62 21.88 -9.59
CA ASP A 39 -10.28 23.27 -9.22
C ASP A 39 -9.00 23.79 -9.92
N ASP A 40 -8.48 23.03 -10.90
CA ASP A 40 -7.38 23.48 -11.74
C ASP A 40 -7.91 24.40 -12.86
N ASP A 41 -7.65 25.70 -12.78
CA ASP A 41 -8.14 26.68 -13.77
C ASP A 41 -7.36 26.67 -15.10
N ARG A 42 -6.35 25.81 -15.25
CA ARG A 42 -5.59 25.69 -16.50
C ARG A 42 -6.46 25.12 -17.64
N PRO A 43 -6.19 25.48 -18.91
CA PRO A 43 -6.87 24.90 -20.07
C PRO A 43 -6.78 23.37 -20.07
N GLN A 44 -7.84 22.68 -20.53
CA GLN A 44 -7.93 21.21 -20.49
C GLN A 44 -6.79 20.52 -21.25
N SER A 45 -6.24 21.15 -22.30
CA SER A 45 -5.05 20.66 -23.04
C SER A 45 -3.75 20.67 -22.22
N SER A 46 -3.73 21.35 -21.08
CA SER A 46 -2.58 21.50 -20.19
C SER A 46 -2.78 20.80 -18.85
N LYS A 47 -3.94 20.14 -18.65
CA LYS A 47 -4.21 19.34 -17.45
C LYS A 47 -3.66 17.94 -17.67
N SER A 48 -2.78 17.51 -16.78
CA SER A 48 -2.33 16.11 -16.72
C SER A 48 -3.28 15.30 -15.84
N PRO A 49 -3.45 13.99 -16.11
CA PRO A 49 -4.12 13.09 -15.18
C PRO A 49 -3.41 13.11 -13.82
N VAL A 50 -4.21 13.13 -12.76
CA VAL A 50 -3.72 13.17 -11.37
C VAL A 50 -4.29 11.97 -10.63
N ALA A 51 -3.52 11.40 -9.71
CA ALA A 51 -4.03 10.43 -8.75
C ALA A 51 -3.61 10.80 -7.33
N TYR A 52 -4.34 10.28 -6.35
CA TYR A 52 -3.93 10.31 -4.96
C TYR A 52 -3.53 8.90 -4.52
N GLY A 53 -2.53 8.80 -3.65
CA GLY A 53 -2.06 7.51 -3.14
C GLY A 53 -1.61 7.55 -1.70
N LEU A 54 -1.64 6.39 -1.04
CA LEU A 54 -1.12 6.15 0.30
C LEU A 54 0.18 5.36 0.20
N GLY A 55 1.28 5.94 0.69
CA GLY A 55 2.59 5.29 0.70
C GLY A 55 2.58 3.99 1.50
N ALA A 56 3.02 2.89 0.90
CA ALA A 56 3.02 1.57 1.51
C ALA A 56 3.94 1.47 2.74
N ASP A 57 5.04 2.21 2.75
CA ASP A 57 6.02 2.18 3.84
C ASP A 57 5.81 3.26 4.88
N SER A 58 5.45 4.47 4.43
CA SER A 58 5.37 5.66 5.28
C SER A 58 3.96 6.00 5.75
N PHE A 59 2.92 5.45 5.10
CA PHE A 59 1.54 5.94 5.20
C PHE A 59 1.40 7.44 4.90
N ALA A 60 2.37 8.03 4.20
CA ALA A 60 2.27 9.40 3.73
C ALA A 60 1.29 9.49 2.56
N LEU A 61 0.58 10.60 2.46
CA LEU A 61 -0.36 10.85 1.38
C LEU A 61 0.35 11.56 0.24
N TYR A 62 0.12 11.10 -0.98
CA TYR A 62 0.75 11.67 -2.18
C TYR A 62 -0.30 12.12 -3.18
N GLU A 63 0.01 13.22 -3.86
CA GLU A 63 -0.55 13.55 -5.15
C GLU A 63 0.47 13.18 -6.24
N LEU A 64 -0.01 12.47 -7.26
CA LEU A 64 0.77 11.93 -8.36
C LEU A 64 0.29 12.56 -9.66
N SER A 65 1.21 13.06 -10.47
CA SER A 65 0.97 13.26 -11.90
C SER A 65 1.21 11.94 -12.61
N LEU A 66 0.19 11.40 -13.27
CA LEU A 66 0.33 10.16 -14.03
C LEU A 66 0.87 10.43 -15.44
N ALA A 67 1.54 9.45 -16.01
CA ALA A 67 1.80 9.41 -17.45
C ALA A 67 0.48 9.32 -18.23
N GLY A 68 0.41 9.93 -19.42
CA GLY A 68 -0.84 10.07 -20.17
C GLY A 68 -1.46 8.76 -20.67
N ASP A 69 -0.67 7.68 -20.67
CA ASP A 69 -1.03 6.32 -21.08
C ASP A 69 -1.00 5.31 -19.92
N ALA A 70 -0.89 5.79 -18.67
CA ALA A 70 -0.91 4.91 -17.50
C ALA A 70 -2.30 4.27 -17.31
N ASP A 71 -2.35 2.94 -17.42
CA ASP A 71 -3.54 2.14 -17.09
C ASP A 71 -3.49 1.77 -15.60
N VAL A 72 -4.11 2.59 -14.77
CA VAL A 72 -4.12 2.44 -13.31
C VAL A 72 -5.50 2.71 -12.73
N SER A 73 -5.82 1.98 -11.66
CA SER A 73 -7.10 2.01 -10.97
C SER A 73 -6.94 2.23 -9.47
N VAL A 74 -8.02 2.66 -8.80
CA VAL A 74 -8.07 2.71 -7.34
C VAL A 74 -7.80 1.32 -6.76
N GLY A 75 -6.97 1.24 -5.73
CA GLY A 75 -6.50 0.00 -5.11
C GLY A 75 -5.19 -0.55 -5.70
N ASP A 76 -4.76 -0.08 -6.87
CA ASP A 76 -3.49 -0.55 -7.45
C ASP A 76 -2.29 -0.08 -6.62
N ARG A 77 -1.34 -0.98 -6.37
CA ARG A 77 -0.04 -0.66 -5.78
C ARG A 77 0.94 -0.33 -6.91
N ILE A 78 1.48 0.89 -6.90
CA ILE A 78 2.39 1.40 -7.94
C ILE A 78 3.70 1.88 -7.34
N ALA A 79 4.79 1.79 -8.12
CA ALA A 79 6.08 2.40 -7.77
C ALA A 79 6.04 3.90 -8.04
N LEU A 80 6.42 4.71 -7.04
CA LEU A 80 6.43 6.19 -7.17
C LEU A 80 7.53 6.69 -8.11
N ASP A 81 8.62 5.92 -8.24
CA ASP A 81 9.72 6.16 -9.18
C ASP A 81 9.57 5.36 -10.48
N GLY A 82 8.43 4.70 -10.67
CA GLY A 82 8.11 3.90 -11.85
C GLY A 82 7.62 4.74 -13.04
N SER A 83 7.51 4.10 -14.21
CA SER A 83 7.15 4.79 -15.47
C SER A 83 5.73 5.36 -15.50
N ALA A 84 4.82 4.84 -14.67
CA ALA A 84 3.45 5.33 -14.57
C ALA A 84 3.36 6.70 -13.88
N VAL A 85 4.38 7.10 -13.13
CA VAL A 85 4.41 8.33 -12.32
C VAL A 85 5.40 9.32 -12.92
N GLY A 86 4.92 10.50 -13.31
CA GLY A 86 5.79 11.57 -13.82
C GLY A 86 6.39 12.43 -12.71
N ARG A 87 5.59 12.80 -11.71
CA ARG A 87 6.02 13.56 -10.51
C ARG A 87 5.06 13.24 -9.39
N TYR A 88 5.57 13.18 -8.16
CA TYR A 88 4.75 13.11 -6.96
C TYR A 88 5.15 14.17 -5.94
N ARG A 89 4.22 14.51 -5.05
CA ARG A 89 4.46 15.35 -3.88
C ARG A 89 3.62 14.87 -2.71
N GLU A 90 4.12 15.03 -1.50
CA GLU A 90 3.34 14.78 -0.29
C GLU A 90 2.23 15.83 -0.14
N VAL A 91 1.08 15.40 0.38
CA VAL A 91 -0.09 16.24 0.63
C VAL A 91 -0.66 15.97 2.02
N SER A 92 -1.43 16.91 2.55
CA SER A 92 -2.12 16.70 3.83
C SER A 92 -3.47 16.02 3.59
N PHE A 93 -4.06 15.46 4.65
CA PHE A 93 -5.39 14.85 4.59
C PHE A 93 -6.46 15.82 4.05
N ASP A 94 -6.38 17.11 4.42
CA ASP A 94 -7.32 18.14 3.96
C ASP A 94 -7.20 18.47 2.46
N ASP A 95 -6.12 18.05 1.79
CA ASP A 95 -5.89 18.25 0.35
C ASP A 95 -6.48 17.14 -0.53
N LEU A 96 -7.01 16.08 0.10
CA LEU A 96 -7.58 14.92 -0.58
C LEU A 96 -8.97 15.21 -1.15
N THR A 97 -9.33 14.48 -2.20
CA THR A 97 -10.74 14.40 -2.61
C THR A 97 -11.54 13.63 -1.57
N ARG A 98 -12.87 13.85 -1.54
CA ARG A 98 -13.76 13.04 -0.68
C ARG A 98 -13.68 11.55 -1.01
N ASN A 99 -13.48 11.21 -2.29
CA ASN A 99 -13.32 9.82 -2.72
C ASN A 99 -12.00 9.25 -2.18
N ALA A 100 -10.87 9.94 -2.39
CA ALA A 100 -9.57 9.50 -1.87
C ALA A 100 -9.58 9.31 -0.35
N ALA A 101 -10.22 10.23 0.38
CA ALA A 101 -10.34 10.14 1.84
C ALA A 101 -11.16 8.91 2.28
N ALA A 102 -12.19 8.52 1.53
CA ALA A 102 -13.00 7.34 1.82
C ALA A 102 -12.26 6.02 1.57
N GLU A 103 -11.24 6.02 0.69
CA GLU A 103 -10.47 4.82 0.33
C GLU A 103 -9.27 4.56 1.26
N ILE A 104 -8.93 5.48 2.17
CA ILE A 104 -7.74 5.34 3.04
C ILE A 104 -7.80 4.08 3.90
N GLU A 105 -8.95 3.77 4.49
CA GLU A 105 -9.08 2.60 5.38
C GLU A 105 -8.85 1.30 4.60
N TYR A 106 -9.44 1.17 3.40
CA TYR A 106 -9.24 0.00 2.54
C TYR A 106 -7.80 -0.11 2.04
N ALA A 107 -7.17 1.01 1.65
CA ALA A 107 -5.77 1.01 1.24
C ALA A 107 -4.83 0.64 2.39
N ALA A 108 -5.09 1.14 3.59
CA ALA A 108 -4.31 0.79 4.78
C ALA A 108 -4.45 -0.70 5.13
N GLU A 109 -5.66 -1.25 5.05
CA GLU A 109 -5.92 -2.68 5.22
C GLU A 109 -5.13 -3.50 4.20
N ALA A 110 -5.22 -3.15 2.92
CA ALA A 110 -4.47 -3.83 1.85
C ALA A 110 -2.95 -3.78 2.07
N ILE A 111 -2.40 -2.66 2.55
CA ILE A 111 -0.97 -2.54 2.91
C ILE A 111 -0.64 -3.45 4.09
N VAL A 112 -1.48 -3.49 5.13
CA VAL A 112 -1.25 -4.33 6.31
C VAL A 112 -1.31 -5.81 5.96
N GLU A 113 -2.25 -6.23 5.12
CA GLU A 113 -2.37 -7.62 4.67
C GLU A 113 -1.18 -8.03 3.79
N ALA A 114 -0.78 -7.17 2.85
CA ALA A 114 0.36 -7.45 1.98
C ALA A 114 1.69 -7.55 2.75
N ASP A 115 1.84 -6.75 3.81
CA ASP A 115 3.07 -6.63 4.58
C ASP A 115 2.88 -7.12 6.04
N GLU A 116 2.05 -8.14 6.27
CA GLU A 116 1.62 -8.61 7.60
C GLU A 116 2.79 -8.80 8.56
N LYS A 117 3.86 -9.43 8.07
CA LYS A 117 5.07 -9.70 8.85
C LYS A 117 5.63 -8.43 9.49
N ARG A 118 5.69 -7.31 8.77
CA ARG A 118 6.18 -6.02 9.28
C ARG A 118 5.39 -5.56 10.51
N PHE A 119 4.08 -5.75 10.48
CA PHE A 119 3.18 -5.32 11.55
C PHE A 119 3.15 -6.31 12.71
N VAL A 120 3.21 -7.61 12.45
CA VAL A 120 3.31 -8.65 13.49
C VAL A 120 4.65 -8.56 14.22
N ASP A 121 5.74 -8.30 13.49
CA ASP A 121 7.07 -8.11 14.08
C ASP A 121 7.08 -6.95 15.08
N PHE A 122 6.28 -5.89 14.90
CA PHE A 122 6.12 -4.84 15.92
C PHE A 122 5.62 -5.42 17.26
N TYR A 123 4.63 -6.33 17.25
CA TYR A 123 4.15 -6.95 18.50
C TYR A 123 5.20 -7.88 19.12
N ASN A 124 5.95 -8.60 18.29
CA ASN A 124 7.02 -9.49 18.72
C ASN A 124 8.20 -8.72 19.33
N GLU A 125 8.56 -7.58 18.75
CA GLU A 125 9.78 -6.84 19.10
C GLU A 125 9.53 -5.67 20.06
N ALA A 126 8.27 -5.25 20.23
CA ALA A 126 7.93 -4.08 21.05
C ALA A 126 8.48 -4.21 22.47
N GLY A 127 9.14 -3.13 22.92
CA GLY A 127 9.83 -3.05 24.20
C GLY A 127 9.37 -1.88 25.09
N PRO A 128 9.94 -1.81 26.32
CA PRO A 128 9.76 -0.66 27.19
C PRO A 128 10.47 0.59 26.62
N ILE A 129 9.77 1.73 26.61
CA ILE A 129 10.33 3.05 26.30
C ILE A 129 10.88 3.68 27.59
N THR A 130 10.14 3.55 28.69
CA THR A 130 10.55 3.97 30.04
C THR A 130 10.09 2.95 31.06
N LEU A 131 10.42 3.16 32.34
CA LEU A 131 9.93 2.32 33.45
C LEU A 131 8.40 2.25 33.54
N ARG A 132 7.67 3.22 32.98
CA ARG A 132 6.19 3.30 33.04
C ARG A 132 5.51 3.23 31.66
N LEU A 133 6.27 3.27 30.56
CA LEU A 133 5.74 3.35 29.20
C LEU A 133 6.34 2.24 28.33
N HIS A 134 5.48 1.51 27.63
CA HIS A 134 5.83 0.44 26.69
C HIS A 134 5.37 0.84 25.28
N GLN A 135 6.09 0.43 24.23
CA GLN A 135 5.73 0.73 22.83
C GLN A 135 4.31 0.29 22.48
N LEU A 136 3.89 -0.91 22.91
CA LEU A 136 2.50 -1.37 22.77
C LEU A 136 1.44 -0.41 23.34
N ASN A 137 1.75 0.42 24.35
CA ASN A 137 0.78 1.41 24.86
C ASN A 137 0.55 2.59 23.89
N LEU A 138 1.37 2.72 22.85
CA LEU A 138 1.19 3.75 21.81
C LEU A 138 0.09 3.37 20.83
N LEU A 139 -0.27 2.09 20.75
CA LEU A 139 -1.37 1.64 19.91
C LEU A 139 -2.71 2.00 20.58
N PRO A 140 -3.62 2.65 19.85
CA PRO A 140 -4.93 2.99 20.38
C PRO A 140 -5.67 1.74 20.84
N GLY A 141 -6.31 1.81 22.00
CA GLY A 141 -7.03 0.68 22.61
C GLY A 141 -6.18 -0.28 23.46
N ILE A 142 -4.84 -0.19 23.42
CA ILE A 142 -3.96 -1.05 24.24
C ILE A 142 -3.69 -0.41 25.61
N GLY A 143 -4.51 -0.80 26.59
CA GLY A 143 -4.29 -0.48 28.00
C GLY A 143 -3.36 -1.45 28.73
N LYS A 144 -3.15 -1.20 30.03
CA LYS A 144 -2.30 -2.03 30.92
C LYS A 144 -2.64 -3.53 30.86
N LYS A 145 -3.93 -3.87 30.82
CA LYS A 145 -4.40 -5.26 30.79
C LYS A 145 -3.99 -5.95 29.48
N LEU A 146 -4.46 -5.44 28.34
CA LEU A 146 -4.16 -6.01 27.03
C LEU A 146 -2.67 -6.06 26.73
N ARG A 147 -1.90 -5.04 27.11
CA ARG A 147 -0.43 -5.08 27.01
C ARG A 147 0.15 -6.27 27.78
N ASN A 148 -0.25 -6.45 29.03
CA ASN A 148 0.29 -7.55 29.83
C ASN A 148 -0.12 -8.91 29.24
N ASP A 149 -1.36 -9.04 28.76
CA ASP A 149 -1.86 -10.25 28.10
C ASP A 149 -1.01 -10.56 26.84
N LEU A 150 -0.74 -9.57 25.99
CA LEU A 150 0.14 -9.71 24.82
C LEU A 150 1.57 -10.12 25.20
N LEU A 151 2.14 -9.49 26.24
CA LEU A 151 3.49 -9.83 26.71
C LEU A 151 3.57 -11.24 27.30
N ASP A 152 2.50 -11.71 27.94
CA ASP A 152 2.42 -13.05 28.48
C ASP A 152 2.24 -14.10 27.38
N GLU A 153 1.45 -13.81 26.35
CA GLU A 153 1.33 -14.68 25.16
C GLU A 153 2.67 -14.79 24.42
N ARG A 154 3.35 -13.66 24.19
CA ARG A 154 4.67 -13.64 23.53
C ARG A 154 5.74 -14.48 24.23
N LYS A 155 5.65 -14.69 25.54
CA LYS A 155 6.58 -15.57 26.28
C LYS A 155 6.45 -17.04 25.87
N ARG A 156 5.32 -17.43 25.27
CA ARG A 156 5.06 -18.79 24.77
C ARG A 156 5.64 -19.01 23.37
N GLY A 157 5.80 -17.94 22.60
CA GLY A 157 6.40 -17.92 21.27
C GLY A 157 6.11 -16.58 20.57
N PRO A 158 6.83 -16.25 19.49
CA PRO A 158 6.44 -15.14 18.63
C PRO A 158 5.04 -15.40 18.05
N PHE A 159 4.28 -14.31 17.87
CA PHE A 159 3.03 -14.30 17.11
C PHE A 159 3.31 -14.66 15.65
#